data_AF-A0A531LJ87-F1
#
_entry.id   AF-A0A531LJ87-F1
#
_cell.length_a   1.000
_cell.length_b   1.000
_cell.length_c   1.000
_cell.angle_alpha   90.00
_cell.angle_beta   90.00
_cell.angle_gamma   90.00
#
_symmetry.space_group_name_H-M   'P 1'
#
loop_
_entity.id
_entity.type
_entity.pdbx_description
1 polymer ?
#
loop_
_entity_poly.entity_id
_entity_poly.type
_entity_poly.pdbx_seq_one_letter_code
_entity_poly.pdbx_strand_id
1 'polypeptide(L)' 'FGCVDPVGEAGSVIPRAAAFEAGYDTKAPGMQISRFCASGLDAINFGAAKIAQGADEIVIAGGVESMSRVGMG' A
#
# COMPACT_ATOMS: atom_id res chain seq x y z
N PHE A 1 1.14 0.40 -0.68
CA PHE A 1 0.14 1.41 -0.28
C PHE A 1 0.47 1.92 1.11
N GLY A 2 0.16 3.18 1.38
CA GLY A 2 0.16 3.77 2.70
C GLY A 2 -1.08 3.36 3.50
N CYS A 3 -0.89 2.94 4.76
CA CYS A 3 -1.94 2.67 5.73
C CYS A 3 -1.36 2.87 7.13
N VAL A 4 -1.98 3.74 7.92
CA VAL A 4 -1.43 4.21 9.19
C VAL A 4 -1.65 3.17 10.27
N ASP A 5 -2.86 2.59 10.31
CA ASP A 5 -3.30 1.62 11.29
C ASP A 5 -3.52 0.23 10.64
N PRO A 6 -2.44 -0.53 10.34
CA PRO A 6 -2.50 -1.78 9.60
C PRO A 6 -2.93 -2.96 10.48
N VAL A 7 -4.12 -2.87 11.08
CA VAL A 7 -4.70 -3.88 11.98
C VAL A 7 -6.10 -4.27 11.55
N GLY A 8 -6.57 -5.43 12.01
CA GLY A 8 -7.90 -5.94 11.68
C GLY A 8 -8.10 -6.06 10.17
N GLU A 9 -9.14 -5.43 9.64
CA GLU A 9 -9.45 -5.42 8.19
C GLU A 9 -8.39 -4.71 7.34
N ALA A 10 -7.61 -3.81 7.93
CA ALA A 10 -6.48 -3.13 7.28
C ALA A 10 -5.14 -3.86 7.46
N GLY A 11 -5.14 -4.96 8.22
CA GLY A 11 -3.95 -5.75 8.51
C GLY A 11 -3.52 -6.69 7.38
N SER A 12 -2.51 -7.51 7.66
CA SER A 12 -2.04 -8.58 6.76
C SER A 12 -1.69 -8.10 5.35
N VAL A 13 -1.13 -6.90 5.24
CA VAL A 13 -0.71 -6.27 3.97
C VAL A 13 -1.90 -6.01 3.04
N ILE A 14 -2.78 -5.07 3.44
CA ILE A 14 -3.96 -4.68 2.65
C ILE A 14 -3.72 -4.41 1.14
N PRO A 15 -2.61 -3.81 0.67
CA PRO A 15 -2.37 -3.71 -0.78
C PRO A 15 -2.23 -5.06 -1.49
N ARG A 16 -1.77 -6.10 -0.80
CA ARG A 16 -1.68 -7.45 -1.38
C ARG A 16 -3.07 -8.09 -1.46
N ALA A 17 -3.87 -7.95 -0.41
CA ALA A 17 -5.26 -8.40 -0.42
C ALA A 17 -6.08 -7.67 -1.51
N ALA A 18 -5.91 -6.35 -1.63
CA ALA A 18 -6.56 -5.54 -2.65
C ALA A 18 -6.18 -5.97 -4.08
N ALA A 19 -4.91 -6.32 -4.32
CA ALA A 19 -4.48 -6.83 -5.63
C ALA A 19 -5.16 -8.15 -6.00
N PHE A 20 -5.31 -9.07 -5.04
CA PHE A 20 -6.03 -10.32 -5.27
C PHE A 20 -7.53 -10.09 -5.53
N GLU A 21 -8.17 -9.25 -4.73
CA GLU A 21 -9.59 -8.92 -4.90
C GLU A 21 -9.86 -8.20 -6.24
N ALA A 22 -8.93 -7.35 -6.68
CA ALA A 22 -9.00 -6.69 -7.98
C ALA A 22 -8.70 -7.61 -9.18
N GLY A 23 -8.38 -8.89 -8.95
CA GLY A 23 -8.08 -9.86 -10.00
C GLY A 23 -6.72 -9.65 -10.67
N TYR A 24 -5.76 -8.99 -10.01
CA TYR A 24 -4.40 -8.87 -10.53
C TYR A 24 -3.65 -10.20 -10.43
N ASP A 25 -2.60 -10.35 -11.24
CA ASP A 25 -1.76 -11.54 -11.26
C ASP A 25 -1.24 -11.85 -9.85
N THR A 26 -1.33 -13.11 -9.44
CA THR A 26 -0.84 -13.56 -8.14
C THR A 26 0.66 -13.39 -7.98
N LYS A 27 1.42 -13.20 -9.06
CA LYS A 27 2.84 -12.84 -9.02
C LYS A 27 3.11 -11.38 -8.61
N ALA A 28 2.15 -10.47 -8.75
CA ALA A 28 2.35 -9.04 -8.49
C ALA A 28 2.57 -8.77 -6.98
N PRO A 29 3.73 -8.26 -6.53
CA PRO A 29 3.99 -8.09 -5.10
C PRO A 29 3.07 -7.03 -4.46
N GLY A 30 2.88 -7.11 -3.14
CA GLY A 30 2.17 -6.11 -2.36
C GLY A 30 2.98 -5.71 -1.12
N MET A 31 3.04 -4.41 -0.83
CA MET A 31 3.77 -3.86 0.31
C MET A 31 2.96 -2.75 0.98
N GLN A 32 2.81 -2.83 2.29
CA GLN A 32 2.18 -1.84 3.14
C GLN A 32 3.26 -1.01 3.84
N ILE A 33 3.10 0.31 3.84
CA ILE A 33 4.05 1.26 4.43
C ILE A 33 3.26 2.18 5.37
N SER A 34 3.84 2.51 6.52
CA SER A 34 3.31 3.51 7.45
C SER A 34 4.37 4.58 7.73
N ARG A 35 4.01 5.82 7.41
CA ARG A 35 4.71 7.07 7.74
C ARG A 35 3.69 8.11 8.19
N PHE A 36 2.78 7.69 9.09
CA PHE A 36 1.66 8.51 9.57
C PHE A 36 0.86 9.15 8.42
N CYS A 37 0.43 10.41 8.55
CA CYS A 37 -0.32 11.13 7.52
C CYS A 37 0.38 11.17 6.14
N ALA A 38 1.70 11.00 6.09
CA ALA A 38 2.46 10.98 4.86
C ALA A 38 2.48 9.61 4.16
N SER A 39 1.92 8.56 4.75
CA SER A 39 2.03 7.17 4.24
C SER A 39 1.62 7.01 2.76
N GLY A 40 0.58 7.71 2.33
CA GLY A 40 0.13 7.66 0.94
C GLY A 40 1.16 8.26 -0.03
N LEU A 41 1.72 9.43 0.31
CA LEU A 41 2.77 10.07 -0.49
C LEU A 41 4.09 9.31 -0.41
N ASP A 42 4.43 8.75 0.74
CA ASP A 42 5.63 7.94 0.93
C ASP A 42 5.60 6.67 0.06
N ALA A 43 4.44 6.02 -0.06
CA ALA A 43 4.26 4.91 -0.97
C ALA A 43 4.45 5.32 -2.45
N ILE A 44 4.00 6.53 -2.84
CA ILE A 44 4.20 7.06 -4.19
C ILE A 44 5.69 7.34 -4.43
N ASN A 45 6.37 8.03 -3.49
CA ASN A 45 7.79 8.32 -3.58
C ASN A 45 8.63 7.04 -3.68
N PHE A 46 8.29 6.02 -2.88
CA PHE A 46 8.96 4.73 -2.92
C PHE A 46 8.75 4.02 -4.27
N GLY A 47 7.52 3.99 -4.79
CA GLY A 47 7.23 3.43 -6.11
C GLY A 47 7.98 4.15 -7.23
N ALA A 48 7.99 5.48 -7.21
CA ALA A 48 8.74 6.29 -8.15
C ALA A 48 10.26 6.02 -8.07
N ALA A 49 10.80 5.89 -6.87
CA ALA A 49 12.21 5.53 -6.67
C ALA A 49 12.54 4.14 -7.23
N LYS A 50 11.64 3.16 -7.06
CA LYS A 50 11.84 1.80 -7.64
C LYS A 50 11.85 1.80 -9.16
N ILE A 51 11.02 2.62 -9.80
CA ILE A 51 11.04 2.80 -11.25
C ILE A 51 12.32 3.54 -11.67
N ALA A 52 12.68 4.63 -10.98
CA ALA A 52 13.86 5.43 -11.31
C ALA A 52 15.17 4.64 -11.20
N GLN A 53 15.29 3.70 -10.27
CA GLN A 53 16.45 2.80 -10.14
C GLN A 53 16.42 1.61 -11.13
N GLY A 54 15.38 1.48 -11.95
CA GLY A 54 15.20 0.35 -12.87
C GLY A 54 14.88 -0.99 -12.19
N ALA A 55 14.41 -0.97 -10.93
CA ALA A 55 14.06 -2.19 -10.20
C ALA A 55 12.66 -2.71 -10.57
N ASP A 56 11.74 -1.81 -10.92
CA ASP A 56 10.41 -2.15 -11.41
C ASP A 56 10.10 -1.36 -12.69
N GLU A 57 9.32 -1.94 -13.59
CA GLU A 57 8.83 -1.25 -14.81
C GLU A 57 7.52 -0.50 -14.56
N ILE A 58 6.67 -1.02 -13.68
CA ILE A 58 5.37 -0.46 -13.33
C ILE A 58 5.06 -0.70 -11.86
N VAL A 59 4.53 0.32 -11.18
CA VAL A 59 4.14 0.26 -9.78
C VAL A 59 2.80 0.96 -9.59
N ILE A 60 1.89 0.33 -8.84
CA ILE A 60 0.66 0.96 -8.35
C ILE A 60 0.90 1.41 -6.92
N ALA A 61 0.83 2.72 -6.69
CA ALA A 61 1.06 3.34 -5.40
C ALA A 61 -0.12 4.24 -4.99
N GLY A 62 -0.26 4.48 -3.69
CA GLY A 62 -1.39 5.20 -3.10
C GLY A 62 -1.53 4.86 -1.62
N GLY A 63 -2.72 5.06 -1.05
CA GLY A 63 -3.03 4.70 0.33
C GLY A 63 -4.52 4.47 0.57
N VAL A 64 -4.85 3.83 1.67
CA VAL A 64 -6.22 3.57 2.11
C VAL A 64 -6.27 3.67 3.63
N GLU A 65 -7.37 4.22 4.14
CA GLU A 65 -7.65 4.25 5.57
C GLU A 65 -9.16 4.22 5.79
N SER A 66 -9.62 3.34 6.68
CA SER A 66 -11.03 3.12 6.99
C SER A 66 -11.34 3.57 8.41
N MET A 67 -11.24 4.88 8.62
CA MET A 67 -11.20 5.51 9.96
C MET A 67 -12.44 5.23 10.83
N SER A 68 -13.57 4.93 10.21
CA SER A 68 -14.82 4.59 10.92
C SER A 68 -14.86 3.13 11.41
N ARG A 69 -13.98 2.27 10.90
CA ARG A 69 -13.94 0.82 11.18
C ARG A 69 -12.66 0.42 11.90
N VAL A 70 -11.55 1.02 11.52
CA VAL A 70 -10.27 0.99 12.22
C VAL A 70 -10.03 2.41 12.73
N GLY A 71 -10.41 2.65 13.98
CA GLY A 71 -10.29 3.96 14.60
C GLY A 71 -8.82 4.42 14.64
N MET A 72 -8.62 5.74 14.67
CA MET A 72 -7.28 6.30 14.91
C MET A 72 -6.76 5.79 16.24
N GLY A 73 -5.56 5.20 16.22
CA GLY A 73 -4.76 4.96 17.42
C GLY A 73 -4.30 6.25 18.08
#